data_AF-A0A011PUN2-F1
#
_entry.id   AF-A0A011PUN2-F1
#
_cell.length_a   1.000
_cell.length_b   1.000
_cell.length_c   1.000
_cell.angle_alpha   90.00
_cell.angle_beta   90.00
_cell.angle_gamma   90.00
#
_symmetry.space_group_name_H-M   'P 1'
#
loop_
_entity.id
_entity.type
_entity.pdbx_description
1 polymer ?
#
loop_
_entity_poly.entity_id
_entity_poly.type
_entity_poly.pdbx_seq_one_letter_code
_entity_poly.pdbx_strand_id
1 'polypeptide(L)'
;MSRTDDDLIARLEAMPLEQARTAIHHRRLGCDFDSPNHRLCLSWLTAKDDAARAAREEASLSISREALANSEQARRVAVKANIIAIIAMILATVAGVLPLVISVMHSSPK
;
A
#
# COMPACT_ATOMS: atom_id res chain seq x y z
N MET A 1 -35.87 24.47 -2.46
CA MET A 1 -35.41 23.08 -2.64
C MET A 1 -36.18 22.25 -1.64
N SER A 2 -36.83 21.18 -2.11
CA SER A 2 -37.99 20.59 -1.46
C SER A 2 -37.57 19.83 -0.20
N ARG A 3 -38.30 20.02 0.92
CA ARG A 3 -38.12 19.30 2.20
C ARG A 3 -37.99 17.78 2.01
N THR A 4 -38.56 17.26 0.94
CA THR A 4 -38.56 15.86 0.52
C THR A 4 -37.17 15.33 0.12
N ASP A 5 -36.30 16.17 -0.44
CA ASP A 5 -34.99 15.76 -0.97
C ASP A 5 -34.01 15.51 0.20
N ASP A 6 -33.99 16.41 1.17
CA ASP A 6 -33.19 16.30 2.38
C ASP A 6 -33.64 15.12 3.24
N ASP A 7 -34.96 14.91 3.38
CA ASP A 7 -35.53 13.76 4.08
C ASP A 7 -35.16 12.43 3.41
N LEU A 8 -35.12 12.40 2.08
CA LEU A 8 -34.72 11.22 1.31
C LEU A 8 -33.23 10.90 1.51
N ILE A 9 -32.36 11.92 1.46
CA ILE A 9 -30.92 11.76 1.72
C ILE A 9 -30.69 11.32 3.17
N ALA A 10 -31.35 11.95 4.15
CA ALA A 10 -31.24 11.57 5.56
C ALA A 10 -31.64 10.11 5.79
N ARG A 11 -32.68 9.63 5.11
CA ARG A 11 -33.07 8.21 5.14
C ARG A 11 -32.01 7.31 4.53
N LEU A 12 -31.40 7.70 3.41
CA LEU A 12 -30.29 6.95 2.80
C LEU A 12 -29.06 6.88 3.71
N GLU A 13 -28.73 7.98 4.39
CA GLU A 13 -27.60 8.04 5.32
C GLU A 13 -27.82 7.26 6.62
N ALA A 14 -29.07 7.09 7.04
CA ALA A 14 -29.44 6.26 8.18
C ALA A 14 -29.30 4.75 7.91
N MET A 15 -29.11 4.32 6.65
CA MET A 15 -28.97 2.92 6.28
C MET A 15 -27.52 2.56 5.92
N PRO A 16 -27.09 1.30 6.11
CA PRO A 16 -25.84 0.82 5.56
C PRO A 16 -25.81 0.94 4.03
N LEU A 17 -24.64 1.30 3.46
CA LEU A 17 -24.49 1.57 2.02
C LEU A 17 -25.01 0.43 1.11
N GLU A 18 -24.77 -0.83 1.50
CA GLU A 18 -25.28 -2.01 0.78
C GLU A 18 -26.81 -2.10 0.79
N GLN A 19 -27.42 -1.76 1.93
CA GLN A 19 -28.88 -1.72 2.05
C GLN A 19 -29.46 -0.55 1.26
N ALA A 20 -28.81 0.62 1.28
CA ALA A 20 -29.19 1.77 0.48
C ALA A 20 -29.13 1.47 -1.03
N ARG A 21 -28.03 0.86 -1.50
CA ARG A 21 -27.87 0.37 -2.89
C ARG A 21 -29.02 -0.55 -3.29
N THR A 22 -29.32 -1.53 -2.45
CA THR A 22 -30.42 -2.48 -2.65
C THR A 22 -31.78 -1.78 -2.66
N ALA A 23 -32.02 -0.83 -1.75
CA ALA A 23 -33.27 -0.07 -1.66
C ALA A 23 -33.50 0.83 -2.87
N ILE A 24 -32.44 1.47 -3.39
CA ILE A 24 -32.48 2.28 -4.61
C ILE A 24 -32.78 1.39 -5.82
N HIS A 25 -32.11 0.24 -5.94
CA HIS A 25 -32.29 -0.70 -7.06
C HIS A 25 -33.70 -1.32 -7.07
N HIS A 26 -34.23 -1.69 -5.90
CA HIS A 26 -35.58 -2.26 -5.76
C HIS A 26 -36.68 -1.21 -5.61
N ARG A 27 -36.38 0.08 -5.80
CA ARG A 27 -37.36 1.17 -5.80
C ARG A 27 -38.18 1.27 -4.51
N ARG A 28 -37.64 0.81 -3.38
CA ARG A 28 -38.34 0.77 -2.08
C ARG A 28 -38.48 2.14 -1.41
N LEU A 29 -37.89 3.18 -2.01
CA LEU A 29 -37.92 4.56 -1.51
C LEU A 29 -38.95 5.44 -2.24
N GLY A 30 -39.92 4.84 -2.92
CA GLY A 30 -40.97 5.58 -3.64
C GLY A 30 -40.47 6.28 -4.91
N CYS A 31 -39.35 5.80 -5.45
CA CYS A 31 -38.75 6.36 -6.66
C CYS A 31 -39.09 5.49 -7.87
N ASP A 32 -39.94 6.01 -8.77
CA ASP A 32 -40.16 5.40 -10.08
C ASP A 32 -38.94 5.58 -10.99
N PHE A 33 -38.87 4.76 -12.04
CA PHE A 33 -37.84 4.88 -13.07
C PHE A 33 -37.92 6.28 -13.71
N ASP A 34 -36.77 6.94 -13.87
CA ASP A 34 -36.64 8.33 -14.34
C ASP A 34 -37.24 9.43 -13.44
N SER A 35 -37.68 9.11 -12.22
CA SER A 35 -38.10 10.16 -11.26
C SER A 35 -36.92 11.02 -10.81
N PRO A 36 -37.13 12.33 -10.52
CA PRO A 36 -36.09 13.20 -9.97
C PRO A 36 -35.45 12.63 -8.69
N ASN A 37 -36.26 11.99 -7.85
CA ASN A 37 -35.80 11.33 -6.61
C ASN A 37 -34.91 10.12 -6.91
N HIS A 38 -35.20 9.36 -7.97
CA HIS A 38 -34.32 8.27 -8.39
C HIS A 38 -32.95 8.79 -8.84
N ARG A 39 -32.92 9.88 -9.62
CA ARG A 39 -31.66 10.53 -10.05
C ARG A 39 -30.87 11.06 -8.86
N LEU A 40 -31.54 11.65 -7.88
CA LEU A 40 -30.92 12.12 -6.65
C LEU A 40 -30.29 10.95 -5.87
N CYS A 41 -31.03 9.86 -5.63
CA CYS A 41 -30.53 8.64 -5.01
C CYS A 41 -29.28 8.09 -5.71
N LEU A 42 -29.31 8.03 -7.05
CA LEU A 42 -28.18 7.55 -7.85
C LEU A 42 -26.97 8.48 -7.71
N SER A 43 -27.16 9.79 -7.78
CA SER A 43 -26.05 10.75 -7.60
C SER A 43 -25.42 10.66 -6.21
N TRP A 44 -26.23 10.48 -5.17
CA TRP A 44 -25.76 10.25 -3.80
C TRP A 44 -24.96 8.94 -3.70
N LEU A 45 -25.46 7.86 -4.29
CA LEU A 45 -24.77 6.56 -4.29
C LEU A 45 -23.42 6.65 -5.00
N THR A 46 -23.38 7.28 -6.18
CA THR A 46 -22.13 7.52 -6.92
C THR A 46 -21.15 8.33 -6.09
N ALA A 47 -21.59 9.40 -5.42
CA ALA A 47 -20.72 10.21 -4.57
C ALA A 47 -20.13 9.42 -3.39
N LYS A 48 -20.91 8.51 -2.77
CA LYS A 48 -20.39 7.64 -1.70
C LYS A 48 -19.41 6.59 -2.25
N ASP A 49 -19.68 6.01 -3.41
CA ASP A 49 -18.79 5.05 -4.06
C ASP A 49 -17.46 5.71 -4.47
N ASP A 50 -17.51 6.92 -5.03
CA ASP A 50 -16.32 7.70 -5.40
C ASP A 50 -15.48 8.07 -4.17
N ALA A 51 -16.12 8.50 -3.07
CA ALA A 51 -15.42 8.78 -1.82
C ALA A 51 -14.75 7.51 -1.25
N ALA A 52 -15.43 6.37 -1.27
CA ALA A 52 -14.87 5.10 -0.83
C ALA A 52 -13.70 4.65 -1.72
N ARG A 53 -13.79 4.88 -3.03
CA ARG A 53 -12.71 4.62 -3.99
C ARG A 53 -11.51 5.52 -3.72
N ALA A 54 -11.71 6.83 -3.56
CA ALA A 54 -10.64 7.77 -3.26
C ALA A 54 -9.90 7.39 -1.97
N ALA A 55 -10.62 7.00 -0.91
CA ALA A 55 -10.02 6.54 0.34
C ALA A 55 -9.17 5.26 0.16
N ARG A 56 -9.61 4.32 -0.68
CA ARG A 56 -8.83 3.12 -1.01
C ARG A 56 -7.59 3.45 -1.85
N GLU A 57 -7.72 4.36 -2.80
CA GLU A 57 -6.60 4.83 -3.62
C GLU A 57 -5.54 5.53 -2.74
N GLU A 58 -5.97 6.36 -1.79
CA GLU A 58 -5.08 7.01 -0.82
C GLU A 58 -4.36 5.99 0.08
N ALA A 59 -5.08 5.01 0.62
CA ALA A 59 -4.49 3.92 1.40
C ALA A 59 -3.52 3.07 0.57
N SER A 60 -3.82 2.81 -0.70
CA SER A 60 -2.91 2.10 -1.61
C SER A 60 -1.63 2.91 -1.88
N LEU A 61 -1.75 4.23 -2.01
CA LEU A 61 -0.61 5.13 -2.18
C LEU A 61 0.25 5.21 -0.92
N SER A 62 -0.36 5.23 0.27
CA SER A 62 0.38 5.21 1.53
C SER A 62 1.19 3.92 1.67
N ILE A 63 0.57 2.76 1.43
CA ILE A 63 1.25 1.45 1.44
C ILE A 63 2.40 1.43 0.44
N SER A 64 2.18 1.95 -0.77
CA SER A 64 3.22 2.01 -1.81
C SER A 64 4.41 2.87 -1.40
N ARG A 65 4.17 4.01 -0.72
CA ARG A 65 5.23 4.88 -0.19
C ARG A 65 6.01 4.20 0.93
N GLU A 66 5.32 3.55 1.86
CA GLU A 66 5.97 2.78 2.94
C GLU A 66 6.81 1.63 2.39
N ALA A 67 6.28 0.89 1.41
CA ALA A 67 7.01 -0.18 0.74
C ALA A 67 8.29 0.33 0.05
N LEU A 68 8.22 1.49 -0.61
CA LEU A 68 9.39 2.12 -1.23
C LEU A 68 10.44 2.50 -0.18
N ALA A 69 10.03 3.15 0.91
CA ALA A 69 10.95 3.53 1.99
C ALA A 69 11.63 2.30 2.63
N ASN A 70 10.86 1.24 2.89
CA ASN A 70 11.38 -0.03 3.41
C ASN A 70 12.36 -0.69 2.44
N SER A 71 12.05 -0.68 1.14
CA SER A 71 12.92 -1.21 0.08
C SER A 71 14.26 -0.45 0.02
N GLU A 72 14.23 0.88 0.10
CA GLU A 72 15.46 1.67 0.14
C GLU A 72 16.31 1.38 1.38
N GLN A 73 15.68 1.21 2.54
CA GLN A 73 16.39 0.86 3.76
C GLN A 73 17.01 -0.54 3.66
N ALA A 74 16.27 -1.52 3.13
CA ALA A 74 16.79 -2.86 2.87
C ALA A 74 17.99 -2.81 1.91
N ARG A 75 17.91 -2.00 0.84
CA ARG A 75 19.04 -1.78 -0.07
C ARG A 75 20.27 -1.21 0.66
N ARG A 76 20.09 -0.20 1.52
CA ARG A 76 21.19 0.38 2.30
C ARG A 76 21.85 -0.66 3.22
N VAL A 77 21.06 -1.51 3.88
CA VAL A 77 21.57 -2.58 4.74
C VAL A 77 22.32 -3.63 3.91
N ALA A 78 21.77 -4.05 2.78
CA ALA A 78 22.40 -5.03 1.89
C ALA A 78 23.77 -4.53 1.37
N VAL A 79 23.88 -3.26 0.97
CA VAL A 79 25.16 -2.68 0.54
C VAL A 79 26.18 -2.71 1.67
N LYS A 80 25.80 -2.32 2.90
CA LYS A 80 26.71 -2.37 4.06
C LYS A 80 27.15 -3.80 4.37
N ALA A 81 26.22 -4.76 4.35
CA ALA A 81 26.53 -6.17 4.56
C ALA A 81 27.52 -6.71 3.52
N ASN A 82 27.33 -6.36 2.24
CA ASN A 82 28.25 -6.73 1.17
C ASN A 82 29.66 -6.16 1.40
N ILE A 83 29.77 -4.89 1.81
CA ILE A 83 31.08 -4.28 2.11
C ILE A 83 31.78 -5.02 3.25
N ILE A 84 31.06 -5.31 4.34
CA ILE A 84 31.61 -6.06 5.49
C ILE A 84 32.06 -7.45 5.06
N ALA A 85 31.26 -8.15 4.25
CA ALA A 85 31.60 -9.47 3.73
C ALA A 85 32.88 -9.46 2.88
N ILE A 86 33.03 -8.45 2.01
CA ILE A 86 34.25 -8.28 1.19
C ILE A 86 35.47 -8.04 2.10
N ILE A 87 35.36 -7.15 3.09
CA ILE A 87 36.46 -6.87 4.02
C ILE A 87 36.84 -8.14 4.79
N ALA A 88 35.87 -8.88 5.31
CA ALA A 88 36.11 -10.14 6.02
C ALA A 88 36.81 -11.17 5.12
N MET A 89 36.41 -11.27 3.85
CA MET A 89 37.04 -12.16 2.87
C MET A 89 38.50 -11.80 2.60
N ILE A 90 38.81 -10.50 2.48
CA ILE A 90 40.18 -10.00 2.28
C ILE A 90 41.04 -10.30 3.50
N LEU A 91 40.54 -10.04 4.72
CA LEU A 91 41.27 -10.32 5.95
C LEU A 91 41.54 -11.82 6.11
N ALA A 92 40.57 -12.67 5.77
CA ALA A 92 40.73 -14.12 5.81
C ALA A 92 41.79 -14.61 4.81
N THR A 93 41.81 -14.06 3.59
CA THR A 93 42.84 -14.42 2.59
C THR A 93 44.22 -13.97 3.04
N VAL A 94 44.38 -12.74 3.56
CA VAL A 94 45.67 -12.27 4.10
C VAL A 94 46.12 -13.16 5.26
N ALA A 95 45.24 -13.44 6.22
CA ALA A 95 45.56 -14.28 7.38
C ALA A 95 45.94 -15.72 6.99
N GLY A 96 45.35 -16.28 5.92
CA GLY A 96 45.68 -17.63 5.44
C GLY A 96 46.97 -17.70 4.62
N VAL A 97 47.23 -16.72 3.76
CA VAL A 97 48.35 -16.76 2.82
C VAL A 97 49.66 -16.28 3.45
N LEU A 98 49.61 -15.27 4.33
CA LEU A 98 50.83 -14.69 4.92
C LEU A 98 51.68 -15.73 5.70
N PRO A 99 51.09 -16.59 6.56
CA PRO A 99 51.85 -17.61 7.29
C PRO A 99 52.49 -18.65 6.36
N LEU A 100 51.81 -19.02 5.27
CA LEU A 100 52.35 -19.94 4.27
C LEU A 100 53.60 -19.37 3.61
N VAL A 101 53.56 -18.11 3.19
CA VAL A 101 54.71 -17.44 2.58
C VAL A 101 55.88 -17.37 3.57
N ILE A 102 55.63 -16.97 4.82
CA ILE A 102 56.66 -16.91 5.87
C ILE A 102 57.29 -18.30 6.10
N SER A 103 56.46 -19.34 6.17
CA SER A 103 56.92 -20.72 6.35
C SER A 103 57.82 -21.18 5.19
N VAL A 104 57.42 -20.89 3.95
CA VAL A 104 58.21 -21.23 2.76
C VAL A 104 59.56 -20.52 2.79
N MET A 105 59.59 -19.22 3.09
CA MET A 105 60.84 -18.46 3.15
C MET A 105 61.82 -18.96 4.23
N HIS A 106 61.32 -19.44 5.38
CA HIS A 106 62.18 -20.02 6.43
C HIS A 106 62.65 -21.44 6.09
N SER A 107 61.92 -22.17 5.24
CA SER A 107 62.25 -23.55 4.88
C SER A 107 63.25 -23.69 3.73
N SER A 108 63.64 -22.61 3.06
CA SER A 108 64.70 -22.67 2.02
C SER A 108 66.09 -22.74 2.64
N PRO A 109 66.79 -23.89 2.59
CA PRO A 109 68.19 -23.94 3.00
C PRO A 109 69.05 -23.11 2.04
N LYS A 110 69.98 -22.32 2.60
CA LYS A 110 71.03 -21.62 1.84
C LYS A 110 72.01 -22.60 1.22
#